data_AF-A0A0G0RQ55-F1
#
_entry.id   AF-A0A0G0RQ55-F1
#
_cell.length_a   1.000
_cell.length_b   1.000
_cell.length_c   1.000
_cell.angle_alpha   90.00
_cell.angle_beta   90.00
_cell.angle_gamma   90.00
#
_symmetry.space_group_name_H-M   'P 1'
#
loop_
_entity.id
_entity.type
_entity.pdbx_description
1 polymer ?
#
loop_
_entity_poly.entity_id
_entity_poly.type
_entity_poly.pdbx_seq_one_letter_code
_entity_poly.pdbx_strand_id
1 'polypeptide(L)'
;MDLLNQLNFFLLSLDINWVDIVVLVLIVVYAMEGYALGFLRSMLDLVSFISSFVLGVVFYPSASNFLTNTFSIPKGFANAVGFFLVALTAELVLSFLLIKFVSKLHPYVLLNSKLKNLKNFNNVLGVMPGILSAVVLLTFILTMITVLPVSPQLKQAILSSKTGSVLVYNSQGFEDRLNKIFGQAVSDALTFITVEPKSEESLRLNFKTKSLSVDREAGKEMLELLNTEREKVGLNRLIFDERLASSGRKHCRDMLERGYFSHYTPEGLSPFDRMAQDDITFTYAGENLALAPSTRLAHDGLMRSPGHRENILSPNFGRVGIGVIDGGIYGKMFCQEFTD
;
A
#
# COMPACT_ATOMS: atom_id res chain seq x y z
N MET A 1 22.47 8.53 -25.53
CA MET A 1 22.68 9.35 -24.32
C MET A 1 22.30 10.82 -24.50
N ASP A 2 22.23 11.37 -25.73
CA ASP A 2 21.97 12.82 -25.92
C ASP A 2 20.53 13.29 -25.70
N LEU A 3 19.51 12.55 -26.14
CA LEU A 3 18.13 13.05 -26.13
C LEU A 3 17.55 13.21 -24.71
N LEU A 4 17.83 12.24 -23.83
CA LEU A 4 17.37 12.24 -22.43
C LEU A 4 18.06 13.35 -21.61
N ASN A 5 19.34 13.63 -21.91
CA ASN A 5 20.08 14.69 -21.23
C ASN A 5 19.63 16.08 -21.71
N GLN A 6 19.36 16.26 -23.01
CA GLN A 6 18.80 17.50 -23.55
C GLN A 6 17.37 17.74 -23.04
N LEU A 7 16.55 16.69 -22.95
CA LEU A 7 15.21 16.77 -22.36
C LEU A 7 15.30 17.18 -20.88
N ASN A 8 16.16 16.55 -20.09
CA ASN A 8 16.36 16.92 -18.69
C ASN A 8 16.84 18.37 -18.52
N PHE A 9 17.75 18.85 -19.37
CA PHE A 9 18.23 20.23 -19.32
C PHE A 9 17.14 21.25 -19.65
N PHE A 10 16.30 20.96 -20.65
CA PHE A 10 15.14 21.78 -21.00
C PHE A 10 14.10 21.82 -19.88
N LEU A 11 13.82 20.67 -19.25
CA LEU A 11 12.88 20.57 -18.12
C LEU A 11 13.39 21.33 -16.88
N LEU A 12 14.69 21.25 -16.59
CA LEU A 12 15.35 22.03 -15.53
C LEU A 12 15.23 23.55 -15.77
N SER A 13 15.28 24.01 -17.02
CA SER A 13 15.14 25.44 -17.34
C SER A 13 13.72 25.98 -17.13
N LEU A 14 12.71 25.11 -17.15
CA LEU A 14 11.30 25.43 -16.93
C LEU A 14 10.85 25.11 -15.49
N ASP A 15 11.75 24.55 -14.68
CA ASP A 15 11.48 24.10 -13.31
C ASP A 15 10.23 23.18 -13.26
N ILE A 16 10.16 22.25 -14.22
CA ILE A 16 9.13 21.21 -14.34
C ILE A 16 9.81 19.84 -14.36
N ASN A 17 9.11 18.82 -13.90
CA ASN A 17 9.62 17.45 -13.95
C ASN A 17 8.73 16.55 -14.83
N TRP A 18 9.08 15.27 -14.95
CA TRP A 18 8.37 14.35 -15.83
C TRP A 18 6.90 14.13 -15.43
N VAL A 19 6.53 14.32 -14.16
CA VAL A 19 5.14 14.24 -13.69
C VAL A 19 4.32 15.37 -14.29
N ASP A 20 4.88 16.59 -14.38
CA ASP A 20 4.21 17.73 -15.04
C ASP A 20 3.90 17.45 -16.51
N ILE A 21 4.82 16.78 -17.20
CA ILE A 21 4.63 16.38 -18.60
C ILE A 21 3.50 15.37 -18.71
N VAL A 22 3.49 14.34 -17.85
CA VAL A 22 2.44 13.31 -17.86
C VAL A 22 1.08 13.93 -17.57
N VAL A 23 0.99 14.82 -16.58
CA VAL A 23 -0.23 15.57 -16.25
C VAL A 23 -0.70 16.39 -17.46
N LEU A 24 0.20 17.16 -18.08
CA LEU A 24 -0.13 17.98 -19.24
C LEU A 24 -0.63 17.15 -20.43
N VAL A 25 0.06 16.06 -20.76
CA VAL A 25 -0.32 15.15 -21.85
C VAL A 25 -1.71 14.57 -21.60
N LEU A 26 -1.98 14.10 -20.38
CA LEU A 26 -3.29 13.54 -20.05
C LEU A 26 -4.41 14.59 -20.09
N ILE A 27 -4.15 15.82 -19.62
CA ILE A 27 -5.11 16.93 -19.76
C ILE A 27 -5.42 17.21 -21.24
N VAL A 28 -4.41 17.21 -22.12
CA VAL A 28 -4.61 17.43 -23.56
C VAL A 28 -5.42 16.30 -24.19
N VAL A 29 -5.14 15.03 -23.85
CA VAL A 29 -5.89 13.87 -24.34
C VAL A 29 -7.37 13.99 -23.97
N TYR A 30 -7.67 14.27 -22.70
CA TYR A 30 -9.04 14.44 -22.23
C TYR A 30 -9.73 15.69 -22.78
N ALA A 31 -8.98 16.77 -23.02
CA ALA A 31 -9.48 17.96 -23.71
C ALA A 31 -9.90 17.62 -25.15
N MET A 32 -9.10 16.82 -25.87
CA MET A 32 -9.43 16.35 -27.22
C MET A 32 -10.63 15.40 -27.23
N GLU A 33 -10.72 14.49 -26.26
CA GLU A 33 -11.89 13.62 -26.08
C GLU A 33 -13.15 14.46 -25.82
N GLY A 34 -13.08 15.41 -24.90
CA GLY A 34 -14.17 16.35 -24.62
C GLY A 34 -14.59 17.14 -25.85
N TYR A 35 -13.63 17.58 -26.68
CA TYR A 35 -13.91 18.22 -27.96
C TYR A 35 -14.63 17.30 -28.95
N ALA A 36 -14.22 16.03 -29.03
CA ALA A 36 -14.79 15.04 -29.92
C ALA A 36 -16.23 14.66 -29.52
N LEU A 37 -16.49 14.52 -28.22
CA LEU A 37 -17.80 14.17 -27.66
C LEU A 37 -18.75 15.37 -27.61
N GLY A 38 -18.21 16.57 -27.40
CA GLY A 38 -18.96 17.81 -27.19
C GLY A 38 -19.51 17.96 -25.77
N PHE A 39 -19.97 19.18 -25.46
CA PHE A 39 -20.26 19.62 -24.09
C PHE A 39 -21.25 18.73 -23.35
N LEU A 40 -22.44 18.51 -23.91
CA LEU A 40 -23.50 17.80 -23.19
C LEU A 40 -23.08 16.37 -22.86
N ARG A 41 -22.48 15.66 -23.82
CA ARG A 41 -22.04 14.27 -23.59
C ARG A 41 -20.89 14.23 -22.58
N SER A 42 -19.88 15.06 -22.78
CA SER A 42 -18.71 15.10 -21.90
C SER A 42 -19.07 15.51 -20.46
N MET A 43 -20.07 16.40 -20.27
CA MET A 43 -20.60 16.72 -18.93
C MET A 43 -21.30 15.53 -18.28
N LEU A 44 -22.10 14.79 -19.03
CA LEU A 44 -22.78 13.61 -18.50
C LEU A 44 -21.79 12.51 -18.13
N ASP A 45 -20.76 12.30 -18.95
CA ASP A 45 -19.67 11.35 -18.66
C ASP A 45 -18.91 11.78 -17.39
N LEU A 46 -18.58 13.08 -17.23
CA LEU A 46 -17.98 13.62 -16.00
C LEU A 46 -18.85 13.36 -14.76
N VAL A 47 -20.15 13.63 -14.85
CA VAL A 47 -21.09 13.41 -13.74
C VAL A 47 -21.19 11.93 -13.39
N SER A 48 -21.21 11.05 -14.40
CA SER A 48 -21.24 9.59 -14.16
C SER A 48 -19.97 9.10 -13.50
N PHE A 49 -18.82 9.53 -14.00
CA PHE A 49 -17.52 9.19 -13.42
C PHE A 49 -17.40 9.64 -11.96
N ILE A 50 -17.78 10.88 -11.64
CA ILE A 50 -17.76 11.36 -10.24
C ILE A 50 -18.75 10.56 -9.39
N SER A 51 -19.96 10.30 -9.92
CA SER A 51 -21.00 9.59 -9.18
C SER A 51 -20.62 8.14 -8.92
N SER A 52 -20.07 7.44 -9.91
CA SER A 52 -19.62 6.05 -9.79
C SER A 52 -18.49 5.93 -8.79
N PHE A 53 -17.58 6.89 -8.78
CA PHE A 53 -16.52 7.00 -7.79
C PHE A 53 -17.07 7.19 -6.37
N VAL A 54 -17.99 8.14 -6.18
CA VAL A 54 -18.63 8.38 -4.87
C VAL A 54 -19.37 7.13 -4.39
N LEU A 55 -20.12 6.46 -5.28
CA LEU A 55 -20.78 5.20 -4.98
C LEU A 55 -19.76 4.12 -4.59
N GLY A 56 -18.63 4.05 -5.27
CA GLY A 56 -17.47 3.21 -4.90
C GLY A 56 -17.06 3.44 -3.45
N VAL A 57 -16.80 4.69 -3.05
CA VAL A 57 -16.40 5.03 -1.67
C VAL A 57 -17.50 4.74 -0.64
N VAL A 58 -18.78 4.88 -1.00
CA VAL A 58 -19.89 4.67 -0.07
C VAL A 58 -20.20 3.18 0.12
N PHE A 59 -20.19 2.40 -0.96
CA PHE A 59 -20.69 1.02 -0.96
C PHE A 59 -19.59 -0.06 -0.99
N TYR A 60 -18.31 0.30 -1.08
CA TYR A 60 -17.23 -0.70 -0.94
C TYR A 60 -17.29 -1.54 0.35
N PRO A 61 -17.77 -1.06 1.53
CA PRO A 61 -17.79 -1.88 2.73
C PRO A 61 -18.71 -3.09 2.57
N SER A 62 -19.86 -2.91 1.91
CA SER A 62 -20.82 -4.00 1.62
C SER A 62 -20.21 -5.02 0.65
N ALA A 63 -19.59 -4.55 -0.43
CA ALA A 63 -18.91 -5.42 -1.38
C ALA A 63 -17.74 -6.18 -0.72
N SER A 64 -16.94 -5.49 0.10
CA SER A 64 -15.84 -6.07 0.87
C SER A 64 -16.32 -7.18 1.82
N ASN A 65 -17.42 -6.96 2.55
CA ASN A 65 -17.99 -7.98 3.43
C ASN A 65 -18.43 -9.21 2.65
N PHE A 66 -19.08 -9.02 1.51
CA PHE A 66 -19.46 -10.12 0.62
C PHE A 66 -18.23 -10.90 0.13
N LEU A 67 -17.19 -10.20 -0.33
CA LEU A 67 -15.94 -10.80 -0.82
C LEU A 67 -15.21 -11.59 0.28
N THR A 68 -15.16 -11.03 1.49
CA THR A 68 -14.53 -11.68 2.65
C THR A 68 -15.29 -12.95 3.04
N ASN A 69 -16.62 -12.89 3.11
CA ASN A 69 -17.43 -14.01 3.58
C ASN A 69 -17.58 -15.13 2.54
N THR A 70 -17.59 -14.78 1.26
CA THR A 70 -17.85 -15.74 0.17
C THR A 70 -16.58 -16.38 -0.36
N PHE A 71 -15.51 -15.59 -0.50
CA PHE A 71 -14.27 -16.00 -1.15
C PHE A 71 -13.07 -16.02 -0.19
N SER A 72 -13.28 -15.72 1.09
CA SER A 72 -12.22 -15.66 2.10
C SER A 72 -11.06 -14.73 1.73
N ILE A 73 -11.36 -13.69 0.93
CA ILE A 73 -10.36 -12.70 0.52
C ILE A 73 -9.93 -11.88 1.76
N PRO A 74 -8.63 -11.65 1.99
CA PRO A 74 -8.17 -10.83 3.10
C PRO A 74 -8.79 -9.44 3.08
N LYS A 75 -9.09 -8.88 4.26
CA LYS A 75 -9.94 -7.69 4.39
C LYS A 75 -9.39 -6.48 3.61
N GLY A 76 -8.08 -6.29 3.57
CA GLY A 76 -7.46 -5.22 2.79
C GLY A 76 -7.75 -5.36 1.30
N PHE A 77 -7.43 -6.51 0.72
CA PHE A 77 -7.73 -6.80 -0.68
C PHE A 77 -9.23 -6.74 -0.98
N ALA A 78 -10.09 -7.22 -0.08
CA ALA A 78 -11.53 -7.17 -0.23
C ALA A 78 -12.06 -5.71 -0.25
N ASN A 79 -11.48 -4.80 0.52
CA ASN A 79 -11.82 -3.37 0.47
C ASN A 79 -11.46 -2.75 -0.89
N ALA A 80 -10.21 -2.95 -1.34
CA ALA A 80 -9.74 -2.40 -2.60
C ALA A 80 -10.53 -2.94 -3.80
N VAL A 81 -10.72 -4.26 -3.88
CA VAL A 81 -11.49 -4.91 -4.94
C VAL A 81 -12.96 -4.51 -4.86
N GLY A 82 -13.53 -4.45 -3.65
CA GLY A 82 -14.91 -4.00 -3.44
C GLY A 82 -15.15 -2.59 -3.94
N PHE A 83 -14.21 -1.67 -3.72
CA PHE A 83 -14.27 -0.31 -4.25
C PHE A 83 -14.32 -0.29 -5.78
N PHE A 84 -13.39 -0.99 -6.45
CA PHE A 84 -13.33 -1.01 -7.91
C PHE A 84 -14.54 -1.70 -8.53
N LEU A 85 -15.04 -2.80 -7.93
CA LEU A 85 -16.23 -3.48 -8.41
C LEU A 85 -17.48 -2.60 -8.33
N VAL A 86 -17.68 -1.91 -7.20
CA VAL A 86 -18.80 -0.99 -7.03
C VAL A 86 -18.68 0.20 -7.99
N ALA A 87 -17.50 0.82 -8.09
CA ALA A 87 -17.30 1.96 -8.98
C ALA A 87 -17.52 1.55 -10.45
N LEU A 88 -16.96 0.42 -10.90
CA LEU A 88 -17.13 -0.07 -12.26
C LEU A 88 -18.59 -0.43 -12.57
N THR A 89 -19.27 -1.13 -11.67
CA THR A 89 -20.69 -1.49 -11.88
C THR A 89 -21.58 -0.25 -11.89
N ALA A 90 -21.34 0.71 -10.99
CA ALA A 90 -22.03 1.99 -11.00
C ALA A 90 -21.78 2.77 -12.30
N GLU A 91 -20.53 2.80 -12.78
CA GLU A 91 -20.17 3.46 -14.04
C GLU A 91 -20.93 2.87 -15.23
N LEU A 92 -20.95 1.54 -15.35
CA LEU A 92 -21.67 0.85 -16.43
C LEU A 92 -23.18 1.13 -16.38
N VAL A 93 -23.77 1.11 -15.19
CA VAL A 93 -25.21 1.39 -15.02
C VAL A 93 -25.53 2.85 -15.33
N LEU A 94 -24.76 3.80 -14.81
CA LEU A 94 -24.96 5.23 -15.05
C LEU A 94 -24.77 5.56 -16.53
N SER A 95 -23.71 5.06 -17.16
CA SER A 95 -23.46 5.19 -18.59
C SER A 95 -24.62 4.65 -19.44
N PHE A 96 -25.17 3.48 -19.08
CA PHE A 96 -26.34 2.91 -19.76
C PHE A 96 -27.60 3.77 -19.60
N LEU A 97 -27.87 4.25 -18.38
CA LEU A 97 -29.00 5.13 -18.10
C LEU A 97 -28.88 6.47 -18.83
N LEU A 98 -27.67 7.03 -18.91
CA LEU A 98 -27.37 8.23 -19.68
C LEU A 98 -27.64 8.05 -21.16
N ILE A 99 -27.19 6.94 -21.76
CA ILE A 99 -27.44 6.67 -23.18
C ILE A 99 -28.95 6.60 -23.45
N LYS A 100 -29.72 5.94 -22.58
CA LYS A 100 -31.20 5.92 -22.67
C LYS A 100 -31.83 7.29 -22.49
N PHE A 101 -31.31 8.10 -21.56
CA PHE A 101 -31.83 9.44 -21.30
C PHE A 101 -31.57 10.38 -22.50
N VAL A 102 -30.34 10.40 -23.00
CA VAL A 102 -29.93 11.19 -24.17
C VAL A 102 -30.68 10.73 -25.42
N SER A 103 -30.86 9.42 -25.63
CA SER A 103 -31.61 8.90 -26.79
C SER A 103 -33.10 9.24 -26.74
N LYS A 104 -33.69 9.35 -25.54
CA LYS A 104 -35.05 9.83 -25.35
C LYS A 104 -35.20 11.35 -25.57
N LEU A 105 -34.13 12.11 -25.30
CA LEU A 105 -34.04 13.54 -25.60
C LEU A 105 -33.67 13.85 -27.07
N HIS A 106 -33.10 12.87 -27.78
CA HIS A 106 -32.65 12.98 -29.17
C HIS A 106 -33.69 13.55 -30.16
N PRO A 107 -35.01 13.26 -30.06
CA PRO A 107 -36.02 13.89 -30.93
C PRO A 107 -36.18 15.40 -30.70
N TYR A 108 -35.79 15.92 -29.54
CA TYR A 108 -35.95 17.33 -29.17
C TYR A 108 -34.68 18.17 -29.40
N VAL A 109 -33.50 17.53 -29.41
CA VAL A 109 -32.20 18.21 -29.56
C VAL A 109 -31.76 18.38 -31.03
N LEU A 110 -32.29 17.56 -31.95
CA LEU A 110 -31.93 17.59 -33.39
C LEU A 110 -32.88 18.37 -34.30
N LEU A 111 -33.79 19.17 -33.74
CA LEU A 111 -34.70 20.02 -34.53
C LEU A 111 -34.02 21.36 -34.88
N ASN A 112 -32.98 21.33 -35.73
CA ASN A 112 -32.72 22.31 -36.80
C ASN A 112 -31.31 22.17 -37.41
N SER A 113 -31.24 21.67 -38.64
CA SER A 113 -30.05 21.57 -39.49
C SER A 113 -29.47 22.92 -39.97
N LYS A 114 -29.95 24.06 -39.46
CA LYS A 114 -29.46 25.42 -39.80
C LYS A 114 -28.31 25.94 -38.91
N LEU A 115 -27.83 25.16 -37.95
CA LEU A 115 -26.90 25.63 -36.91
C LEU A 115 -25.55 24.89 -36.90
N LYS A 116 -24.87 24.85 -38.05
CA LYS A 116 -23.49 24.32 -38.15
C LYS A 116 -22.51 25.03 -37.19
N ASN A 117 -22.72 26.32 -36.92
CA ASN A 117 -21.94 27.09 -35.94
C ASN A 117 -22.19 26.63 -34.49
N LEU A 118 -23.37 26.10 -34.14
CA LEU A 118 -23.61 25.53 -32.81
C LEU A 118 -22.89 24.20 -32.60
N LYS A 119 -22.63 23.43 -33.67
CA LYS A 119 -21.86 22.18 -33.56
C LYS A 119 -20.42 22.47 -33.15
N ASN A 120 -19.77 23.45 -33.78
CA ASN A 120 -18.43 23.87 -33.37
C ASN A 120 -18.43 24.43 -31.94
N PHE A 121 -19.45 25.20 -31.56
CA PHE A 121 -19.57 25.72 -30.20
C PHE A 121 -19.75 24.61 -29.16
N ASN A 122 -20.60 23.60 -29.43
CA ASN A 122 -20.76 22.44 -28.57
C ASN A 122 -19.45 21.65 -28.39
N ASN A 123 -18.68 21.47 -29.46
CA ASN A 123 -17.41 20.76 -29.40
C ASN A 123 -16.35 21.56 -28.61
N VAL A 124 -16.22 22.86 -28.88
CA VAL A 124 -15.30 23.72 -28.13
C VAL A 124 -15.67 23.76 -26.64
N LEU A 125 -16.96 23.87 -26.30
CA LEU A 125 -17.40 23.83 -24.91
C LEU A 125 -17.12 22.46 -24.25
N GLY A 126 -17.11 21.37 -25.02
CA GLY A 126 -16.76 20.03 -24.53
C GLY A 126 -15.34 19.87 -24.01
N VAL A 127 -14.44 20.78 -24.37
CA VAL A 127 -13.07 20.80 -23.84
C VAL A 127 -13.05 20.98 -22.32
N MET A 128 -13.88 21.88 -21.76
CA MET A 128 -13.89 22.16 -20.32
C MET A 128 -14.28 20.92 -19.47
N PRO A 129 -15.41 20.23 -19.73
CA PRO A 129 -15.75 18.99 -19.04
C PRO A 129 -14.68 17.90 -19.18
N GLY A 130 -14.04 17.80 -20.35
CA GLY A 130 -12.92 16.90 -20.58
C GLY A 130 -11.75 17.20 -19.65
N ILE A 131 -11.30 18.45 -19.60
CA ILE A 131 -10.22 18.89 -18.70
C ILE A 131 -10.58 18.63 -17.23
N LEU A 132 -11.82 18.93 -16.81
CA LEU A 132 -12.26 18.65 -15.43
C LEU A 132 -12.20 17.15 -15.11
N SER A 133 -12.60 16.29 -16.05
CA SER A 133 -12.51 14.83 -15.89
C SER A 133 -11.05 14.40 -15.70
N ALA A 134 -10.14 14.95 -16.50
CA ALA A 134 -8.70 14.71 -16.37
C ALA A 134 -8.18 15.13 -14.99
N VAL A 135 -8.54 16.32 -14.52
CA VAL A 135 -8.12 16.85 -13.22
C VAL A 135 -8.59 15.96 -12.08
N VAL A 136 -9.85 15.51 -12.09
CA VAL A 136 -10.39 14.61 -11.05
C VAL A 136 -9.66 13.27 -11.07
N LEU A 137 -9.49 12.67 -12.25
CA LEU A 137 -8.81 11.38 -12.39
C LEU A 137 -7.33 11.46 -11.97
N LEU A 138 -6.62 12.49 -12.42
CA LEU A 138 -5.21 12.72 -12.08
C LEU A 138 -5.04 12.98 -10.59
N THR A 139 -5.93 13.78 -9.99
CA THR A 139 -5.94 13.99 -8.53
C THR A 139 -6.07 12.64 -7.83
N PHE A 140 -7.06 11.82 -8.21
CA PHE A 140 -7.23 10.49 -7.63
C PHE A 140 -5.97 9.62 -7.78
N ILE A 141 -5.43 9.49 -8.99
CA ILE A 141 -4.28 8.63 -9.27
C ILE A 141 -3.05 9.09 -8.49
N LEU A 142 -2.72 10.39 -8.53
CA LEU A 142 -1.53 10.92 -7.86
C LEU A 142 -1.65 10.79 -6.34
N THR A 143 -2.81 11.11 -5.76
CA THR A 143 -3.07 10.93 -4.33
C THR A 143 -3.06 9.45 -3.94
N MET A 144 -3.56 8.56 -4.79
CA MET A 144 -3.45 7.12 -4.53
C MET A 144 -1.98 6.70 -4.51
N ILE A 145 -1.16 7.16 -5.46
CA ILE A 145 0.28 6.85 -5.51
C ILE A 145 1.01 7.36 -4.25
N THR A 146 0.63 8.53 -3.69
CA THR A 146 1.27 9.04 -2.46
C THR A 146 0.90 8.22 -1.23
N VAL A 147 -0.33 7.70 -1.16
CA VAL A 147 -0.81 6.81 -0.09
C VAL A 147 -0.20 5.40 -0.20
N LEU A 148 -0.01 4.91 -1.42
CA LEU A 148 0.64 3.62 -1.67
C LEU A 148 2.12 3.63 -1.26
N PRO A 149 2.72 2.47 -0.95
CA PRO A 149 4.12 2.35 -0.56
C PRO A 149 5.02 2.27 -1.80
N VAL A 150 4.93 3.30 -2.65
CA VAL A 150 5.77 3.40 -3.84
C VAL A 150 7.15 3.95 -3.50
N SER A 151 8.09 3.81 -4.43
CA SER A 151 9.46 4.30 -4.27
C SER A 151 9.50 5.78 -3.81
N PRO A 152 10.40 6.14 -2.85
CA PRO A 152 10.55 7.52 -2.40
C PRO A 152 10.82 8.50 -3.55
N GLN A 153 11.53 8.06 -4.59
CA GLN A 153 11.82 8.84 -5.79
C GLN A 153 10.54 9.23 -6.54
N LEU A 154 9.57 8.31 -6.65
CA LEU A 154 8.29 8.59 -7.29
C LEU A 154 7.44 9.56 -6.45
N LYS A 155 7.39 9.37 -5.12
CA LYS A 155 6.69 10.31 -4.23
C LYS A 155 7.31 11.71 -4.32
N GLN A 156 8.62 11.80 -4.28
CA GLN A 156 9.34 13.06 -4.39
C GLN A 156 9.12 13.71 -5.76
N ALA A 157 9.07 12.95 -6.85
CA ALA A 157 8.74 13.48 -8.17
C ALA A 157 7.34 14.12 -8.21
N ILE A 158 6.35 13.51 -7.55
CA ILE A 158 4.99 14.09 -7.46
C ILE A 158 5.00 15.36 -6.60
N LEU A 159 5.63 15.32 -5.42
CA LEU A 159 5.64 16.44 -4.48
C LEU A 159 6.49 17.63 -4.94
N SER A 160 7.50 17.39 -5.78
CA SER A 160 8.32 18.45 -6.39
C SER A 160 7.76 18.95 -7.72
N SER A 161 6.72 18.30 -8.26
CA SER A 161 6.06 18.73 -9.50
C SER A 161 5.17 19.94 -9.24
N LYS A 162 5.17 20.91 -10.16
CA LYS A 162 4.32 22.11 -10.07
C LYS A 162 2.84 21.76 -10.09
N THR A 163 2.45 20.87 -10.99
CA THR A 163 1.05 20.43 -11.13
C THR A 163 0.70 19.31 -10.17
N GLY A 164 1.58 18.32 -10.01
CA GLY A 164 1.32 17.15 -9.18
C GLY A 164 1.15 17.49 -7.70
N SER A 165 2.00 18.36 -7.17
CA SER A 165 1.90 18.82 -5.78
C SER A 165 0.60 19.58 -5.52
N VAL A 166 0.15 20.41 -6.46
CA VAL A 166 -1.11 21.18 -6.34
C VAL A 166 -2.32 20.24 -6.35
N LEU A 167 -2.34 19.25 -7.23
CA LEU A 167 -3.43 18.26 -7.29
C LEU A 167 -3.51 17.46 -5.98
N VAL A 168 -2.37 16.98 -5.48
CA VAL A 168 -2.32 16.22 -4.22
C VAL A 168 -2.67 17.10 -3.02
N TYR A 169 -2.13 18.31 -2.92
CA TYR A 169 -2.41 19.24 -1.82
C TYR A 169 -3.90 19.56 -1.68
N ASN A 170 -4.61 19.75 -2.80
CA ASN A 170 -6.05 19.99 -2.80
C ASN A 170 -6.88 18.77 -2.40
N SER A 171 -6.25 17.61 -2.20
CA SER A 171 -6.90 16.34 -1.87
C SER A 171 -6.63 15.82 -0.46
N GLN A 172 -5.99 16.62 0.42
CA GLN A 172 -5.57 16.16 1.77
C GLN A 172 -6.69 15.51 2.62
N GLY A 173 -7.95 15.98 2.53
CA GLY A 173 -9.08 15.34 3.23
C GLY A 173 -9.56 14.02 2.61
N PHE A 174 -9.09 13.69 1.42
CA PHE A 174 -9.43 12.49 0.68
C PHE A 174 -8.44 11.34 0.94
N GLU A 175 -7.20 11.67 1.32
CA GLU A 175 -6.15 10.69 1.69
C GLU A 175 -6.63 9.72 2.78
N ASP A 176 -7.28 10.23 3.83
CA ASP A 176 -7.82 9.40 4.91
C ASP A 176 -8.85 8.36 4.42
N ARG A 177 -9.66 8.74 3.43
CA ARG A 177 -10.65 7.83 2.83
C ARG A 177 -9.97 6.77 1.99
N LEU A 178 -8.96 7.15 1.21
CA LEU A 178 -8.15 6.20 0.45
C LEU A 178 -7.38 5.25 1.37
N ASN A 179 -6.83 5.74 2.48
CA ASN A 179 -6.11 4.91 3.43
C ASN A 179 -7.03 3.85 4.06
N LYS A 180 -8.30 4.19 4.35
CA LYS A 180 -9.29 3.19 4.81
C LYS A 180 -9.60 2.10 3.78
N ILE A 181 -9.60 2.46 2.49
CA ILE A 181 -9.92 1.52 1.40
C ILE A 181 -8.70 0.66 1.06
N PHE A 182 -7.53 1.28 0.89
CA PHE A 182 -6.34 0.66 0.29
C PHE A 182 -5.21 0.42 1.30
N GLY A 183 -5.17 1.12 2.44
CA GLY A 183 -4.06 1.05 3.39
C GLY A 183 -3.85 -0.35 3.98
N GLN A 184 -4.94 -1.08 4.27
CA GLN A 184 -4.82 -2.47 4.70
C GLN A 184 -4.36 -3.39 3.57
N ALA A 185 -4.82 -3.18 2.32
CA ALA A 185 -4.35 -3.97 1.18
C ALA A 185 -2.85 -3.76 0.95
N VAL A 186 -2.39 -2.53 1.12
CA VAL A 186 -0.99 -2.14 1.12
C VAL A 186 -0.23 -2.87 2.22
N SER A 187 -0.74 -2.86 3.45
CA SER A 187 -0.13 -3.56 4.58
C SER A 187 -0.05 -5.07 4.35
N ASP A 188 -1.11 -5.65 3.78
CA ASP A 188 -1.19 -7.08 3.46
C ASP A 188 -0.27 -7.44 2.26
N ALA A 189 -0.01 -6.50 1.35
CA ALA A 189 0.87 -6.67 0.19
C ALA A 189 2.35 -6.35 0.49
N LEU A 190 2.60 -5.45 1.44
CA LEU A 190 3.93 -5.14 1.95
C LEU A 190 4.38 -6.25 2.87
N THR A 191 5.08 -7.21 2.27
CA THR A 191 6.26 -7.79 2.90
C THR A 191 5.98 -8.40 4.27
N PHE A 192 5.13 -9.41 4.34
CA PHE A 192 5.38 -10.46 5.33
C PHE A 192 6.51 -11.32 4.76
N ILE A 193 7.75 -11.04 5.19
CA ILE A 193 8.88 -11.93 4.90
C ILE A 193 9.17 -12.70 6.18
N THR A 194 9.25 -14.03 6.05
CA THR A 194 9.71 -14.94 7.08
C THR A 194 10.57 -16.03 6.45
N VAL A 195 11.43 -16.69 7.23
CA VAL A 195 12.24 -17.84 6.84
C VAL A 195 12.00 -18.95 7.85
N GLU A 196 11.88 -20.20 7.42
CA GLU A 196 11.57 -21.32 8.35
C GLU A 196 12.61 -21.41 9.47
N PRO A 197 12.20 -21.68 10.72
CA PRO A 197 13.15 -21.86 11.82
C PRO A 197 14.17 -22.95 11.49
N LYS A 198 15.43 -22.71 11.85
CA LYS A 198 16.57 -23.62 11.59
C LYS A 198 16.95 -23.78 10.12
N SER A 199 16.33 -23.02 9.21
CA SER A 199 16.76 -22.95 7.81
C SER A 199 18.02 -22.08 7.66
N GLU A 200 18.92 -22.47 6.76
CA GLU A 200 20.06 -21.67 6.30
C GLU A 200 19.68 -20.72 5.15
N GLU A 201 18.40 -20.64 4.79
CA GLU A 201 17.92 -19.76 3.73
C GLU A 201 18.21 -18.29 4.06
N SER A 202 18.62 -17.54 3.03
CA SER A 202 18.90 -16.12 3.12
C SER A 202 18.26 -15.38 1.96
N LEU A 203 17.37 -14.46 2.31
CA LEU A 203 16.70 -13.60 1.34
C LEU A 203 17.45 -12.27 1.24
N ARG A 204 17.73 -11.81 0.02
CA ARG A 204 18.28 -10.46 -0.20
C ARG A 204 17.16 -9.44 -0.11
N LEU A 205 17.29 -8.49 0.82
CA LEU A 205 16.42 -7.32 0.84
C LEU A 205 16.90 -6.35 -0.24
N ASN A 206 16.00 -5.93 -1.13
CA ASN A 206 16.32 -4.97 -2.20
C ASN A 206 16.49 -3.52 -1.67
N PHE A 207 16.70 -3.36 -0.37
CA PHE A 207 16.88 -2.09 0.31
C PHE A 207 17.85 -2.25 1.49
N LYS A 208 18.37 -1.11 1.95
CA LYS A 208 19.16 -0.97 3.18
C LYS A 208 18.77 0.34 3.85
N THR A 209 18.75 0.39 5.17
CA THR A 209 18.46 1.64 5.90
C THR A 209 19.29 1.75 7.16
N LYS A 210 19.70 2.99 7.48
CA LYS A 210 20.33 3.36 8.75
C LYS A 210 19.41 4.19 9.65
N SER A 211 18.27 4.65 9.11
CA SER A 211 17.24 5.32 9.91
C SER A 211 16.44 4.23 10.62
N LEU A 212 16.94 3.84 11.79
CA LEU A 212 16.47 2.69 12.55
C LEU A 212 16.19 3.12 13.99
N SER A 213 15.00 2.83 14.48
CA SER A 213 14.63 3.05 15.89
C SER A 213 14.25 1.74 16.55
N VAL A 214 14.51 1.63 17.85
CA VAL A 214 14.04 0.49 18.64
C VAL A 214 12.57 0.70 18.97
N ASP A 215 11.73 -0.28 18.63
CA ASP A 215 10.29 -0.23 18.93
C ASP A 215 9.93 -1.17 20.09
N ARG A 216 10.06 -0.65 21.31
CA ARG A 216 9.78 -1.42 22.54
C ARG A 216 8.29 -1.72 22.71
N GLU A 217 7.40 -0.85 22.21
CA GLU A 217 5.96 -1.03 22.35
C GLU A 217 5.47 -2.16 21.43
N ALA A 218 5.97 -2.23 20.20
CA ALA A 218 5.70 -3.38 19.32
C ALA A 218 6.21 -4.71 19.93
N GLY A 219 7.35 -4.68 20.63
CA GLY A 219 7.86 -5.86 21.34
C GLY A 219 6.91 -6.33 22.45
N LYS A 220 6.35 -5.41 23.24
CA LYS A 220 5.35 -5.73 24.28
C LYS A 220 4.05 -6.26 23.68
N GLU A 221 3.56 -5.62 22.61
CA GLU A 221 2.36 -6.05 21.90
C GLU A 221 2.53 -7.47 21.35
N MET A 222 3.67 -7.79 20.74
CA MET A 222 3.97 -9.13 20.24
C MET A 222 4.00 -10.18 21.37
N LEU A 223 4.57 -9.84 22.53
CA LEU A 223 4.61 -10.74 23.69
C LEU A 223 3.21 -11.10 24.17
N GLU A 224 2.31 -10.12 24.24
CA GLU A 224 0.92 -10.35 24.66
C GLU A 224 0.15 -11.20 23.66
N LEU A 225 0.31 -10.94 22.35
CA LEU A 225 -0.29 -11.76 21.29
C LEU A 225 0.21 -13.21 21.38
N LEU A 226 1.53 -13.40 21.51
CA LEU A 226 2.14 -14.73 21.63
C LEU A 226 1.64 -15.48 22.86
N ASN A 227 1.63 -14.84 24.03
CA ASN A 227 1.18 -15.46 25.27
C ASN A 227 -0.31 -15.79 25.25
N THR A 228 -1.12 -14.97 24.57
CA THR A 228 -2.54 -15.27 24.34
C THR A 228 -2.72 -16.58 23.55
N GLU A 229 -1.90 -16.84 22.54
CA GLU A 229 -1.95 -18.11 21.79
C GLU A 229 -1.49 -19.31 22.62
N ARG A 230 -0.51 -19.13 23.51
CA ARG A 230 -0.06 -20.17 24.44
C ARG A 230 -1.14 -20.55 25.45
N GLU A 231 -1.81 -19.56 26.03
CA GLU A 231 -2.90 -19.78 27.00
C GLU A 231 -4.08 -20.53 26.37
N LYS A 232 -4.42 -20.24 25.10
CA LYS A 232 -5.48 -20.95 24.36
C LYS A 232 -5.27 -22.45 24.27
N VAL A 233 -4.01 -22.91 24.30
CA VAL A 233 -3.65 -24.32 24.25
C VAL A 233 -3.20 -24.87 25.61
N GLY A 234 -3.42 -24.12 26.70
CA GLY A 234 -3.11 -24.55 28.06
C GLY A 234 -1.63 -24.50 28.44
N LEU A 235 -0.81 -23.77 27.68
CA LEU A 235 0.61 -23.59 27.99
C LEU A 235 0.82 -22.36 28.88
N ASN A 236 1.89 -22.41 29.69
CA ASN A 236 2.32 -21.28 30.50
C ASN A 236 2.77 -20.11 29.61
N ARG A 237 2.47 -18.88 30.06
CA ARG A 237 3.03 -17.65 29.47
C ARG A 237 4.55 -17.67 29.54
N LEU A 238 5.21 -17.19 28.49
CA LEU A 238 6.66 -16.96 28.48
C LEU A 238 7.00 -15.69 29.25
N ILE A 239 8.10 -15.75 29.99
CA ILE A 239 8.65 -14.62 30.74
C ILE A 239 9.54 -13.80 29.81
N PHE A 240 9.32 -12.49 29.76
CA PHE A 240 10.16 -11.59 28.97
C PHE A 240 11.60 -11.54 29.51
N ASP A 241 12.59 -11.66 28.63
CA ASP A 241 14.00 -11.40 28.93
C ASP A 241 14.56 -10.27 28.03
N GLU A 242 15.00 -9.18 28.66
CA GLU A 242 15.61 -8.05 27.97
C GLU A 242 16.98 -8.39 27.36
N ARG A 243 17.72 -9.38 27.89
CA ARG A 243 18.99 -9.84 27.28
C ARG A 243 18.74 -10.50 25.93
N LEU A 244 17.77 -11.41 25.88
CA LEU A 244 17.30 -12.03 24.63
C LEU A 244 16.77 -10.97 23.66
N ALA A 245 15.97 -10.01 24.15
CA ALA A 245 15.44 -8.94 23.30
C ALA A 245 16.55 -8.03 22.76
N SER A 246 17.59 -7.78 23.55
CA SER A 246 18.79 -7.04 23.12
C SER A 246 19.53 -7.78 22.01
N SER A 247 19.73 -9.10 22.17
CA SER A 247 20.36 -9.95 21.14
C SER A 247 19.55 -9.91 19.83
N GLY A 248 18.23 -10.12 19.91
CA GLY A 248 17.35 -10.03 18.75
C GLY A 248 17.37 -8.65 18.08
N ARG A 249 17.41 -7.54 18.85
CA ARG A 249 17.53 -6.18 18.28
C ARG A 249 18.84 -5.97 17.52
N LYS A 250 19.96 -6.55 17.99
CA LYS A 250 21.24 -6.48 17.27
C LYS A 250 21.13 -7.17 15.91
N HIS A 251 20.54 -8.36 15.87
CA HIS A 251 20.35 -9.11 14.63
C HIS A 251 19.38 -8.42 13.67
N CYS A 252 18.22 -7.99 14.17
CA CYS A 252 17.25 -7.20 13.41
C CYS A 252 17.86 -5.92 12.81
N ARG A 253 18.73 -5.22 13.56
CA ARG A 253 19.47 -4.05 13.05
C ARG A 253 20.44 -4.46 11.94
N ASP A 254 21.22 -5.51 12.15
CA ASP A 254 22.20 -5.99 11.17
C ASP A 254 21.55 -6.39 9.83
N MET A 255 20.44 -7.12 9.88
CA MET A 255 19.63 -7.48 8.70
C MET A 255 19.17 -6.25 7.90
N LEU A 256 18.66 -5.21 8.57
CA LEU A 256 18.20 -3.97 7.92
C LEU A 256 19.36 -3.11 7.38
N GLU A 257 20.47 -3.03 8.10
CA GLU A 257 21.64 -2.23 7.70
C GLU A 257 22.37 -2.86 6.52
N ARG A 258 22.45 -4.20 6.48
CA ARG A 258 23.19 -4.93 5.44
C ARG A 258 22.32 -5.46 4.31
N GLY A 259 20.99 -5.45 4.45
CA GLY A 259 20.03 -5.76 3.39
C GLY A 259 19.86 -7.26 3.15
N TYR A 260 19.73 -8.04 4.23
CA TYR A 260 19.47 -9.47 4.15
C TYR A 260 18.43 -9.87 5.20
N PHE A 261 17.81 -11.04 5.01
CA PHE A 261 16.87 -11.61 5.95
C PHE A 261 17.14 -13.11 6.10
N SER A 262 17.70 -13.51 7.25
CA SER A 262 18.12 -14.88 7.53
C SER A 262 18.33 -15.11 9.04
N HIS A 263 18.23 -16.38 9.47
CA HIS A 263 18.66 -16.81 10.80
C HIS A 263 20.16 -16.69 11.03
N TYR A 264 20.95 -16.75 9.95
CA TYR A 264 22.40 -16.70 10.02
C TYR A 264 22.90 -15.32 9.59
N THR A 265 23.93 -14.81 10.27
CA THR A 265 24.65 -13.67 9.73
C THR A 265 25.40 -14.10 8.45
N PRO A 266 25.78 -13.19 7.55
CA PRO A 266 26.69 -13.45 6.43
C PRO A 266 28.07 -14.00 6.85
N GLU A 267 28.47 -13.83 8.12
CA GLU A 267 29.64 -14.49 8.71
C GLU A 267 29.37 -15.95 9.14
N GLY A 268 28.11 -16.39 9.04
CA GLY A 268 27.66 -17.73 9.41
C GLY A 268 27.27 -17.90 10.87
N LEU A 269 27.12 -16.82 11.65
CA LEU A 269 26.73 -16.93 13.06
C LEU A 269 25.24 -17.27 13.18
N SER A 270 24.95 -18.39 13.82
CA SER A 270 23.59 -18.83 14.13
C SER A 270 22.98 -18.01 15.27
N PRO A 271 21.66 -18.12 15.53
CA PRO A 271 21.03 -17.47 16.69
C PRO A 271 21.68 -17.88 18.01
N PHE A 272 22.11 -19.14 18.09
CA PHE A 272 22.75 -19.72 19.26
C PHE A 272 24.15 -19.15 19.50
N ASP A 273 24.91 -18.90 18.43
CA ASP A 273 26.21 -18.24 18.51
C ASP A 273 26.06 -16.80 18.99
N ARG A 274 25.04 -16.08 18.49
CA ARG A 274 24.72 -14.72 18.92
C ARG A 274 24.31 -14.66 20.40
N MET A 275 23.46 -15.59 20.84
CA MET A 275 23.08 -15.71 22.25
C MET A 275 24.29 -16.00 23.14
N ALA A 276 25.18 -16.91 22.72
CA ALA A 276 26.38 -17.24 23.47
C ALA A 276 27.35 -16.06 23.57
N GLN A 277 27.52 -15.26 22.49
CA GLN A 277 28.31 -14.02 22.51
C GLN A 277 27.74 -12.94 23.43
N ASP A 278 26.43 -13.01 23.71
CA ASP A 278 25.73 -12.12 24.64
C ASP A 278 25.64 -12.70 26.07
N ASP A 279 26.46 -13.72 26.39
CA ASP A 279 26.51 -14.41 27.69
C ASP A 279 25.15 -14.99 28.14
N ILE A 280 24.34 -15.45 27.16
CA ILE A 280 23.05 -16.08 27.40
C ILE A 280 23.22 -17.61 27.41
N THR A 281 22.96 -18.23 28.55
CA THR A 281 23.00 -19.68 28.73
C THR A 281 21.63 -20.30 28.52
N PHE A 282 21.57 -21.40 27.77
CA PHE A 282 20.33 -22.14 27.49
C PHE A 282 20.64 -23.62 27.25
N THR A 283 19.64 -24.47 27.48
CA THR A 283 19.63 -25.88 27.08
C THR A 283 18.80 -26.06 25.80
N TYR A 284 17.69 -25.32 25.71
CA TYR A 284 16.83 -25.24 24.54
C TYR A 284 16.73 -23.81 24.10
N ALA A 285 16.88 -23.56 22.80
CA ALA A 285 16.65 -22.25 22.22
C ALA A 285 15.98 -22.35 20.85
N GLY A 286 15.39 -21.26 20.41
CA GLY A 286 14.79 -21.12 19.09
C GLY A 286 14.71 -19.66 18.67
N GLU A 287 14.60 -19.43 17.37
CA GLU A 287 14.40 -18.09 16.80
C GLU A 287 13.21 -18.12 15.83
N ASN A 288 12.38 -17.08 15.89
CA ASN A 288 11.47 -16.73 14.80
C ASN A 288 11.80 -15.34 14.27
N LEU A 289 11.76 -15.19 12.94
CA LEU A 289 11.99 -13.93 12.26
C LEU A 289 10.76 -13.49 11.47
N ALA A 290 10.44 -12.20 11.54
CA ALA A 290 9.46 -11.58 10.66
C ALA A 290 9.89 -10.18 10.27
N LEU A 291 9.71 -9.81 9.00
CA LEU A 291 9.62 -8.43 8.57
C LEU A 291 8.15 -8.19 8.22
N ALA A 292 7.53 -7.16 8.79
CA ALA A 292 6.12 -6.84 8.54
C ALA A 292 5.82 -5.36 8.84
N PRO A 293 4.77 -4.77 8.26
CA PRO A 293 4.41 -3.36 8.50
C PRO A 293 3.79 -3.13 9.89
N SER A 294 3.27 -4.16 10.56
CA SER A 294 2.72 -4.06 11.91
C SER A 294 2.99 -5.31 12.75
N THR A 295 2.96 -5.15 14.08
CA THR A 295 3.11 -6.24 15.04
C THR A 295 2.08 -7.34 14.83
N ARG A 296 0.82 -6.95 14.62
CA ARG A 296 -0.29 -7.89 14.42
C ARG A 296 -0.09 -8.75 13.18
N LEU A 297 0.36 -8.17 12.07
CA LEU A 297 0.63 -8.91 10.84
C LEU A 297 1.83 -9.85 10.97
N ALA A 298 2.90 -9.41 11.65
CA ALA A 298 4.02 -10.30 11.98
C ALA A 298 3.55 -11.51 12.80
N HIS A 299 2.75 -11.28 13.84
CA HIS A 299 2.23 -12.35 14.70
C HIS A 299 1.35 -13.34 13.93
N ASP A 300 0.35 -12.84 13.19
CA ASP A 300 -0.57 -13.69 12.43
C ASP A 300 0.18 -14.51 11.36
N GLY A 301 1.19 -13.92 10.72
CA GLY A 301 2.03 -14.62 9.75
C GLY A 301 2.88 -15.72 10.38
N LEU A 302 3.52 -15.46 11.52
CA LEU A 302 4.26 -16.48 12.27
C LEU A 302 3.33 -17.63 12.72
N MET A 303 2.11 -17.34 13.19
CA MET A 303 1.16 -18.37 13.62
C MET A 303 0.57 -19.21 12.48
N ARG A 304 0.60 -18.72 11.23
CA ARG A 304 0.19 -19.47 10.03
C ARG A 304 1.29 -20.39 9.50
N SER A 305 2.55 -20.12 9.85
CA SER A 305 3.68 -20.97 9.48
C SER A 305 3.86 -22.11 10.49
N PRO A 306 3.82 -23.38 10.06
CA PRO A 306 3.94 -24.52 10.97
C PRO A 306 5.20 -24.47 11.86
N GLY A 307 6.36 -24.18 11.29
CA GLY A 307 7.63 -24.15 12.04
C GLY A 307 7.69 -23.02 13.06
N HIS A 308 7.29 -21.79 12.68
CA HIS A 308 7.29 -20.66 13.63
C HIS A 308 6.26 -20.85 14.74
N ARG A 309 5.09 -21.38 14.40
CA ARG A 309 4.04 -21.74 15.36
C ARG A 309 4.53 -22.80 16.34
N GLU A 310 5.29 -23.79 15.89
CA GLU A 310 5.88 -24.80 16.77
C GLU A 310 6.78 -24.17 17.83
N ASN A 311 7.63 -23.19 17.45
CA ASN A 311 8.43 -22.45 18.42
C ASN A 311 7.55 -21.69 19.43
N ILE A 312 6.53 -20.95 18.95
CA ILE A 312 5.61 -20.18 19.80
C ILE A 312 4.89 -21.06 20.81
N LEU A 313 4.46 -22.26 20.38
CA LEU A 313 3.69 -23.21 21.19
C LEU A 313 4.54 -24.33 21.78
N SER A 314 5.87 -24.18 21.79
CA SER A 314 6.76 -25.18 22.37
C SER A 314 6.64 -25.17 23.89
N PRO A 315 6.43 -26.33 24.55
CA PRO A 315 6.44 -26.43 26.01
C PRO A 315 7.86 -26.35 26.59
N ASN A 316 8.90 -26.45 25.75
CA ASN A 316 10.29 -26.45 26.19
C ASN A 316 10.83 -25.05 26.52
N PHE A 317 10.09 -23.99 26.16
CA PHE A 317 10.50 -22.61 26.41
C PHE A 317 9.78 -22.04 27.61
N GLY A 318 10.53 -21.38 28.50
CA GLY A 318 10.03 -20.60 29.63
C GLY A 318 10.24 -19.09 29.47
N ARG A 319 11.15 -18.68 28.57
CA ARG A 319 11.57 -17.28 28.42
C ARG A 319 11.59 -16.87 26.95
N VAL A 320 11.34 -15.59 26.69
CA VAL A 320 11.41 -15.01 25.34
C VAL A 320 11.92 -13.58 25.37
N GLY A 321 12.79 -13.23 24.44
CA GLY A 321 13.12 -11.85 24.11
C GLY A 321 12.56 -11.49 22.75
N ILE A 322 11.87 -10.35 22.66
CA ILE A 322 11.33 -9.86 21.38
C ILE A 322 12.06 -8.59 21.00
N GLY A 323 13.00 -8.75 20.08
CA GLY A 323 13.72 -7.63 19.48
C GLY A 323 12.93 -7.05 18.31
N VAL A 324 12.71 -5.73 18.33
CA VAL A 324 12.03 -5.04 17.24
C VAL A 324 12.82 -3.80 16.84
N ILE A 325 13.10 -3.69 15.54
CA ILE A 325 13.68 -2.49 14.92
C ILE A 325 12.69 -1.97 13.88
N ASP A 326 12.28 -0.72 14.02
CA ASP A 326 11.47 -0.02 13.04
C ASP A 326 12.38 0.55 11.93
N GLY A 327 12.18 0.05 10.72
CA GLY A 327 12.84 0.49 9.49
C GLY A 327 12.11 1.63 8.77
N GLY A 328 11.10 2.23 9.40
CA GLY A 328 10.27 3.31 8.84
C GLY A 328 9.40 2.80 7.70
N ILE A 329 9.60 3.36 6.51
CA ILE A 329 8.82 3.02 5.32
C ILE A 329 8.99 1.56 4.87
N TYR A 330 10.03 0.87 5.35
CA TYR A 330 10.31 -0.53 5.03
C TYR A 330 9.64 -1.53 5.98
N GLY A 331 8.95 -1.05 7.02
CA GLY A 331 8.30 -1.87 8.03
C GLY A 331 9.19 -2.19 9.23
N LYS A 332 8.69 -3.05 10.10
CA LYS A 332 9.30 -3.44 11.37
C LYS A 332 9.89 -4.83 11.26
N MET A 333 11.13 -4.99 11.71
CA MET A 333 11.80 -6.28 11.78
C MET A 333 11.72 -6.83 13.20
N PHE A 334 11.26 -8.07 13.32
CA PHE A 334 11.01 -8.79 14.55
C PHE A 334 11.92 -10.01 14.64
N CYS A 335 12.56 -10.16 15.80
CA CYS A 335 13.37 -11.31 16.17
C CYS A 335 12.83 -11.82 17.51
N GLN A 336 12.19 -13.00 17.52
CA GLN A 336 11.74 -13.67 18.75
C GLN A 336 12.78 -14.72 19.13
N GLU A 337 13.47 -14.50 20.23
CA GLU A 337 14.53 -15.36 20.75
C GLU A 337 13.99 -16.11 21.96
N PHE A 338 13.91 -17.44 21.89
CA PHE A 338 13.32 -18.29 22.92
C PHE A 338 14.39 -19.05 23.68
N THR A 339 14.20 -19.24 24.99
CA THR A 339 15.00 -20.18 25.80
C THR A 339 14.14 -20.94 26.80
N ASP A 340 14.67 -22.02 27.37
CA ASP A 340 14.11 -22.69 28.56
C ASP A 340 13.95 -21.76 29.77
#